data_AF-A0A7X2TK14-F1
#
_entry.id   AF-A0A7X2TK14-F1
#
_cell.length_a   1.000
_cell.length_b   1.000
_cell.length_c   1.000
_cell.angle_alpha   90.00
_cell.angle_beta   90.00
_cell.angle_gamma   90.00
#
_symmetry.space_group_name_H-M   'P 1'
#
loop_
_entity.id
_entity.type
_entity.pdbx_description
1 polymer ?
#
loop_
_entity_poly.entity_id
_entity_poly.type
_entity_poly.pdbx_seq_one_letter_code
_entity_poly.pdbx_strand_id
1 'polypeptide(L)'
;MKRKSMIVAVLMASMLLGACGKQAETNGEKDPVVTEAPTEEATLEAEEPAGNDTKTEESAEVTKGATDNSAATGKTNNTDSSVKPESTDIKEEKSVETESQEKATPEVDVSNYLSDYKSLKSLLNMESTTSWQFGTSDSYVSNNFYLEWDKDIYSMRNDGNPSVKVYGISIGDGLEQAGKTLTANGWKDCETKGGGLFITIIGGNKYCLEFGIDGNGNVSNWYLNNWPEGDIIDYYDSLEQ
;
A
#
# COMPACT_ATOMS: atom_id res chain seq x y z
N MET A 1 -16.95 -35.34 28.38
CA MET A 1 -18.14 -35.21 27.51
C MET A 1 -17.67 -35.07 26.06
N LYS A 2 -18.24 -35.81 25.11
CA LYS A 2 -17.84 -35.72 23.68
C LYS A 2 -18.58 -34.55 23.01
N ARG A 3 -17.85 -33.55 22.50
CA ARG A 3 -18.42 -32.55 21.58
C ARG A 3 -18.52 -33.19 20.19
N LYS A 4 -19.68 -33.12 19.55
CA LYS A 4 -19.88 -33.60 18.17
C LYS A 4 -19.54 -32.46 17.22
N SER A 5 -18.52 -32.61 16.40
CA SER A 5 -18.29 -31.68 15.28
C SER A 5 -19.39 -31.89 14.24
N MET A 6 -20.05 -30.80 13.85
CA MET A 6 -21.08 -30.80 12.82
C MET A 6 -20.47 -30.25 11.54
N ILE A 7 -20.16 -31.13 10.60
CA ILE A 7 -19.63 -30.75 9.28
C ILE A 7 -20.81 -30.21 8.46
N VAL A 8 -20.75 -28.93 8.09
CA VAL A 8 -21.67 -28.31 7.13
C VAL A 8 -21.05 -28.46 5.75
N ALA A 9 -21.63 -29.31 4.92
CA ALA A 9 -21.23 -29.45 3.52
C ALA A 9 -21.92 -28.37 2.67
N VAL A 10 -21.13 -27.46 2.08
CA VAL A 10 -21.63 -26.47 1.12
C VAL A 10 -21.62 -27.11 -0.28
N LEU A 11 -22.81 -27.43 -0.79
CA LEU A 11 -23.02 -27.89 -2.15
C LEU A 11 -23.20 -26.69 -3.09
N MET A 12 -22.14 -26.28 -3.78
CA MET A 12 -22.23 -25.34 -4.89
C MET A 12 -22.70 -26.06 -6.16
N ALA A 13 -23.92 -25.78 -6.60
CA ALA A 13 -24.45 -26.28 -7.86
C ALA A 13 -24.11 -25.32 -9.01
N SER A 14 -23.08 -25.63 -9.79
CA SER A 14 -22.70 -24.84 -10.97
C SER A 14 -23.73 -24.97 -12.10
N MET A 15 -24.48 -23.91 -12.37
CA MET A 15 -25.34 -23.81 -13.56
C MET A 15 -24.49 -23.49 -14.79
N LEU A 16 -24.19 -24.50 -15.60
CA LEU A 16 -23.62 -24.33 -16.94
C LEU A 16 -24.74 -23.91 -17.91
N LEU A 17 -24.87 -22.60 -18.15
CA LEU A 17 -25.63 -22.06 -19.28
C LEU A 17 -24.68 -21.87 -20.47
N GLY A 18 -24.85 -22.69 -21.50
CA GLY A 18 -24.02 -22.66 -22.70
C GLY A 18 -24.35 -21.50 -23.63
N ALA A 19 -23.31 -20.91 -24.23
CA ALA A 19 -23.43 -20.06 -25.42
C ALA A 19 -22.88 -20.82 -26.63
N CYS A 20 -23.72 -20.99 -27.66
CA CYS A 20 -23.36 -21.67 -28.89
C CYS A 20 -22.44 -20.81 -29.75
N GLY A 21 -21.22 -21.28 -30.05
CA GLY A 21 -20.28 -20.59 -30.92
C GLY A 21 -20.03 -21.33 -32.22
N LYS A 22 -20.65 -20.89 -33.33
CA LYS A 22 -20.13 -21.06 -34.71
C LYS A 22 -20.96 -20.27 -35.72
N GLN A 23 -20.35 -19.29 -36.38
CA GLN A 23 -20.12 -19.25 -37.84
C GLN A 23 -19.77 -17.83 -38.30
N ALA A 24 -18.56 -17.69 -38.85
CA ALA A 24 -18.19 -16.64 -39.78
C ALA A 24 -17.05 -17.19 -40.63
N GLU A 25 -17.37 -17.66 -41.84
CA GLU A 25 -16.40 -17.93 -42.89
C GLU A 25 -16.63 -16.91 -44.00
N THR A 26 -15.56 -16.27 -44.50
CA THR A 26 -15.36 -16.00 -45.94
C THR A 26 -13.95 -15.46 -46.19
N ASN A 27 -13.15 -16.28 -46.88
CA ASN A 27 -12.20 -15.98 -47.96
C ASN A 27 -11.36 -14.69 -47.94
N GLY A 28 -10.03 -14.86 -48.08
CA GLY A 28 -9.06 -13.80 -48.32
C GLY A 28 -7.66 -14.31 -48.67
N GLU A 29 -7.54 -15.11 -49.72
CA GLU A 29 -6.27 -15.71 -50.18
C GLU A 29 -5.31 -14.68 -50.81
N LYS A 30 -4.03 -14.70 -50.39
CA LYS A 30 -2.85 -14.44 -51.23
C LYS A 30 -1.53 -14.77 -50.52
N ASP A 31 -0.52 -15.09 -51.33
CA ASP A 31 0.67 -15.87 -50.99
C ASP A 31 1.72 -15.18 -50.09
N PRO A 32 2.53 -15.95 -49.34
CA PRO A 32 3.67 -15.44 -48.60
C PRO A 32 4.90 -15.23 -49.51
N VAL A 33 5.42 -14.00 -49.56
CA VAL A 33 6.75 -13.74 -50.12
C VAL A 33 7.79 -14.04 -49.04
N VAL A 34 8.53 -15.13 -49.24
CA VAL A 34 9.76 -15.42 -48.50
C VAL A 34 10.83 -14.42 -48.95
N THR A 35 11.44 -13.72 -47.99
CA THR A 35 12.74 -13.08 -48.19
C THR A 35 13.58 -13.30 -46.93
N GLU A 36 14.75 -13.90 -47.12
CA GLU A 36 15.67 -14.26 -46.04
C GLU A 36 16.46 -13.04 -45.54
N ALA A 37 17.16 -13.21 -44.41
CA ALA A 37 17.87 -12.14 -43.69
C ALA A 37 19.12 -11.61 -44.43
N PRO A 38 19.84 -10.65 -43.84
CA PRO A 38 20.94 -11.13 -43.00
C PRO A 38 21.05 -10.49 -41.61
N THR A 39 21.67 -11.24 -40.72
CA THR A 39 22.22 -10.83 -39.44
C THR A 39 23.34 -9.80 -39.62
N GLU A 40 23.38 -8.75 -38.80
CA GLU A 40 24.64 -8.09 -38.44
C GLU A 40 24.76 -8.02 -36.92
N GLU A 41 25.85 -8.59 -36.40
CA GLU A 41 26.26 -8.41 -35.02
C GLU A 41 27.04 -7.10 -34.90
N ALA A 42 26.77 -6.31 -33.86
CA ALA A 42 27.62 -5.20 -33.45
C ALA A 42 27.92 -5.33 -31.94
N THR A 43 29.00 -6.04 -31.64
CA THR A 43 29.75 -5.91 -30.38
C THR A 43 30.34 -4.50 -30.22
N LEU A 44 30.91 -4.23 -29.03
CA LEU A 44 31.71 -3.05 -28.61
C LEU A 44 30.87 -1.94 -27.91
N GLU A 45 31.22 -1.43 -26.72
CA GLU A 45 32.18 -1.85 -25.68
C GLU A 45 31.57 -1.61 -24.28
N ALA A 46 32.15 -2.22 -23.24
CA ALA A 46 31.87 -1.84 -21.86
C ALA A 46 32.92 -0.84 -21.37
N GLU A 47 32.49 0.32 -20.86
CA GLU A 47 33.34 1.17 -20.02
C GLU A 47 32.94 1.01 -18.54
N GLU A 48 33.87 0.49 -17.75
CA GLU A 48 33.83 0.64 -16.29
C GLU A 48 34.34 2.02 -15.88
N PRO A 49 33.85 2.56 -14.76
CA PRO A 49 34.70 3.33 -13.87
C PRO A 49 35.05 2.50 -12.63
N ALA A 50 36.36 2.26 -12.46
CA ALA A 50 36.96 2.10 -11.13
C ALA A 50 36.54 3.28 -10.23
N GLY A 51 36.50 3.21 -8.91
CA GLY A 51 37.17 2.30 -8.00
C GLY A 51 37.37 3.09 -6.71
N ASN A 52 36.91 2.52 -5.60
CA ASN A 52 36.99 3.00 -4.22
C ASN A 52 38.16 3.95 -3.88
N ASP A 53 37.87 5.01 -3.13
CA ASP A 53 38.77 5.44 -2.06
C ASP A 53 37.98 5.78 -0.77
N THR A 54 38.23 4.98 0.25
CA THR A 54 37.70 5.11 1.60
C THR A 54 38.68 5.92 2.44
N LYS A 55 38.21 6.95 3.17
CA LYS A 55 39.00 7.50 4.29
C LYS A 55 38.18 7.65 5.56
N THR A 56 38.32 6.66 6.44
CA THR A 56 38.06 6.78 7.87
C THR A 56 39.08 7.73 8.49
N GLU A 57 38.64 8.68 9.32
CA GLU A 57 39.51 9.28 10.32
C GLU A 57 38.72 9.63 11.58
N GLU A 58 39.06 8.92 12.66
CA GLU A 58 38.56 9.08 14.02
C GLU A 58 39.27 10.24 14.71
N SER A 59 38.56 11.05 15.50
CA SER A 59 39.13 11.79 16.63
C SER A 59 38.04 12.29 17.59
N ALA A 60 38.39 12.36 18.87
CA ALA A 60 37.46 12.58 19.98
C ALA A 60 37.64 13.96 20.66
N GLU A 61 36.82 14.15 21.71
CA GLU A 61 37.07 14.99 22.90
C GLU A 61 36.48 16.43 22.99
N VAL A 62 35.35 16.50 23.73
CA VAL A 62 35.01 17.45 24.84
C VAL A 62 35.26 18.97 24.69
N THR A 63 34.21 19.77 24.91
CA THR A 63 34.24 20.83 25.96
C THR A 63 32.85 21.32 26.41
N LYS A 64 32.80 21.88 27.64
CA LYS A 64 31.60 22.41 28.31
C LYS A 64 31.19 23.79 27.79
N GLY A 65 29.91 24.15 27.94
CA GLY A 65 29.48 25.56 27.94
C GLY A 65 28.00 25.75 28.32
N ALA A 66 27.77 26.21 29.57
CA ALA A 66 26.69 27.06 30.13
C ALA A 66 25.27 27.11 29.46
N THR A 67 24.16 27.38 30.16
CA THR A 67 24.00 28.12 31.43
C THR A 67 22.67 27.73 32.08
N ASP A 68 22.64 27.62 33.41
CA ASP A 68 21.37 27.60 34.15
C ASP A 68 20.66 28.95 34.06
N ASN A 69 19.33 28.96 34.05
CA ASN A 69 18.59 30.05 34.68
C ASN A 69 17.29 29.58 35.32
N SER A 70 17.11 29.94 36.58
CA SER A 70 16.04 29.48 37.46
C SER A 70 14.95 30.53 37.62
N ALA A 71 13.68 30.10 37.62
CA ALA A 71 12.57 30.66 38.42
C ALA A 71 11.34 29.75 38.26
N ALA A 72 10.99 28.91 39.23
CA ALA A 72 10.35 29.23 40.51
C ALA A 72 8.83 29.50 40.39
N THR A 73 8.06 28.53 40.88
CA THR A 73 6.59 28.49 40.97
C THR A 73 5.99 29.47 41.99
N GLY A 74 4.79 30.01 41.71
CA GLY A 74 3.96 30.72 42.70
C GLY A 74 2.46 30.71 42.37
N LYS A 75 1.62 30.16 43.26
CA LYS A 75 0.14 30.16 43.18
C LYS A 75 -0.44 31.49 43.70
N THR A 76 -1.64 31.92 43.24
CA THR A 76 -2.95 31.80 43.97
C THR A 76 -4.07 32.75 43.45
N ASN A 77 -5.25 32.16 43.23
CA ASN A 77 -6.62 32.55 43.67
C ASN A 77 -7.33 33.88 43.25
N ASN A 78 -8.47 33.71 42.56
CA ASN A 78 -9.85 34.25 42.75
C ASN A 78 -10.05 35.72 43.23
N THR A 79 -10.94 36.56 42.65
CA THR A 79 -12.43 36.45 42.77
C THR A 79 -13.19 37.55 41.98
N ASP A 80 -14.31 37.16 41.35
CA ASP A 80 -15.54 37.86 40.90
C ASP A 80 -15.81 39.38 41.19
N SER A 81 -16.33 40.14 40.19
CA SER A 81 -17.60 40.93 40.28
C SER A 81 -17.91 41.92 39.12
N SER A 82 -18.97 41.62 38.36
CA SER A 82 -20.15 42.50 38.08
C SER A 82 -20.24 43.60 36.97
N VAL A 83 -21.43 43.59 36.33
CA VAL A 83 -22.23 44.60 35.57
C VAL A 83 -21.95 44.96 34.08
N LYS A 84 -23.00 44.69 33.28
CA LYS A 84 -23.53 45.28 32.01
C LYS A 84 -23.09 46.73 31.67
N PRO A 85 -23.02 47.12 30.38
CA PRO A 85 -24.22 47.32 29.54
C PRO A 85 -24.03 46.80 28.07
N GLU A 86 -24.94 46.85 27.07
CA GLU A 86 -26.35 47.31 27.06
C GLU A 86 -27.29 46.44 26.16
N SER A 87 -27.75 46.97 25.00
CA SER A 87 -28.50 46.33 23.89
C SER A 87 -28.16 47.01 22.55
N THR A 88 -28.08 46.27 21.44
CA THR A 88 -28.25 46.80 20.07
C THR A 88 -28.85 45.72 19.16
N ASP A 89 -29.99 46.01 18.54
CA ASP A 89 -30.55 45.17 17.48
C ASP A 89 -29.67 45.26 16.23
N ILE A 90 -29.21 44.11 15.72
CA ILE A 90 -28.65 44.01 14.37
C ILE A 90 -29.45 42.98 13.58
N LYS A 91 -29.88 43.43 12.40
CA LYS A 91 -30.73 42.70 11.49
C LYS A 91 -30.02 41.47 10.91
N GLU A 92 -30.82 40.45 10.67
CA GLU A 92 -30.50 39.24 9.92
C GLU A 92 -29.81 39.53 8.56
N GLU A 93 -28.55 39.11 8.43
CA GLU A 93 -27.98 38.66 7.17
C GLU A 93 -27.63 37.17 7.30
N LYS A 94 -28.52 36.33 6.77
CA LYS A 94 -28.29 34.89 6.68
C LYS A 94 -27.20 34.63 5.62
N SER A 95 -25.96 34.50 6.07
CA SER A 95 -24.88 33.96 5.24
C SER A 95 -25.28 32.58 4.74
N VAL A 96 -25.52 32.45 3.43
CA VAL A 96 -25.61 31.15 2.78
C VAL A 96 -24.18 30.64 2.64
N GLU A 97 -23.68 30.02 3.71
CA GLU A 97 -22.56 29.10 3.59
C GLU A 97 -23.01 27.98 2.66
N THR A 98 -22.51 28.02 1.42
CA THR A 98 -22.52 26.85 0.56
C THR A 98 -21.52 25.88 1.18
N GLU A 99 -22.02 25.03 2.11
CA GLU A 99 -21.30 23.82 2.52
C GLU A 99 -20.95 23.06 1.25
N SER A 100 -19.69 23.20 0.84
CA SER A 100 -19.09 22.26 -0.09
C SER A 100 -19.00 20.96 0.69
N GLN A 101 -20.02 20.11 0.55
CA GLN A 101 -20.01 18.78 1.13
C GLN A 101 -18.80 18.06 0.56
N GLU A 102 -17.72 18.06 1.35
CA GLU A 102 -16.56 17.24 1.11
C GLU A 102 -17.07 15.80 1.06
N LYS A 103 -17.13 15.26 -0.17
CA LYS A 103 -17.60 13.90 -0.42
C LYS A 103 -16.60 12.97 0.25
N ALA A 104 -16.89 12.60 1.50
CA ALA A 104 -16.04 11.75 2.31
C ALA A 104 -15.56 10.57 1.47
N THR A 105 -14.24 10.46 1.30
CA THR A 105 -13.64 9.33 0.61
C THR A 105 -13.99 8.07 1.39
N PRO A 106 -14.61 7.05 0.76
CA PRO A 106 -14.98 5.85 1.46
C PRO A 106 -13.72 5.20 2.05
N GLU A 107 -13.80 4.75 3.29
CA GLU A 107 -12.76 3.92 3.87
C GLU A 107 -12.76 2.56 3.15
N VAL A 108 -11.60 2.16 2.62
CA VAL A 108 -11.43 0.94 1.83
C VAL A 108 -10.29 0.11 2.40
N ASP A 109 -10.57 -1.14 2.74
CA ASP A 109 -9.54 -2.12 3.08
C ASP A 109 -9.26 -3.01 1.86
N VAL A 110 -8.06 -2.90 1.29
CA VAL A 110 -7.65 -3.61 0.06
C VAL A 110 -7.55 -5.12 0.23
N SER A 111 -7.49 -5.63 1.46
CA SER A 111 -7.48 -7.08 1.74
C SER A 111 -8.74 -7.79 1.23
N ASN A 112 -9.86 -7.06 1.10
CA ASN A 112 -11.10 -7.58 0.51
C ASN A 112 -11.06 -7.69 -1.03
N TYR A 113 -10.02 -7.14 -1.66
CA TYR A 113 -9.92 -6.98 -3.12
C TYR A 113 -8.70 -7.69 -3.73
N LEU A 114 -7.96 -8.53 -2.97
CA LEU A 114 -6.73 -9.18 -3.47
C LEU A 114 -6.95 -10.03 -4.74
N SER A 115 -8.15 -10.61 -4.92
CA SER A 115 -8.55 -11.37 -6.11
C SER A 115 -9.30 -10.55 -7.18
N ASP A 116 -9.72 -9.33 -6.87
CA ASP A 116 -10.46 -8.41 -7.76
C ASP A 116 -9.86 -6.99 -7.69
N TYR A 117 -8.53 -6.92 -7.68
CA TYR A 117 -7.79 -5.67 -7.42
C TYR A 117 -8.12 -4.59 -8.45
N LYS A 118 -8.52 -4.99 -9.67
CA LYS A 118 -8.90 -4.09 -10.77
C LYS A 118 -10.16 -3.26 -10.45
N SER A 119 -11.05 -3.71 -9.56
CA SER A 119 -12.24 -2.92 -9.18
C SER A 119 -11.92 -1.73 -8.27
N LEU A 120 -10.76 -1.73 -7.58
CA LEU A 120 -10.28 -0.59 -6.79
C LEU A 120 -10.13 0.68 -7.63
N LYS A 121 -9.78 0.56 -8.92
CA LYS A 121 -9.70 1.70 -9.86
C LYS A 121 -11.00 2.51 -9.87
N SER A 122 -12.14 1.84 -10.00
CA SER A 122 -13.46 2.50 -10.01
C SER A 122 -13.92 2.87 -8.60
N LEU A 123 -13.66 2.03 -7.59
CA LEU A 123 -14.07 2.27 -6.20
C LEU A 123 -13.43 3.54 -5.62
N LEU A 124 -12.13 3.71 -5.83
CA LEU A 124 -11.33 4.83 -5.31
C LEU A 124 -11.26 6.03 -6.28
N ASN A 125 -11.97 5.96 -7.42
CA ASN A 125 -11.94 6.95 -8.50
C ASN A 125 -10.49 7.28 -8.91
N MET A 126 -9.70 6.24 -9.21
CA MET A 126 -8.27 6.38 -9.49
C MET A 126 -8.01 6.91 -10.90
N GLU A 127 -7.11 7.89 -10.99
CA GLU A 127 -6.64 8.46 -12.25
C GLU A 127 -5.43 7.69 -12.77
N SER A 128 -5.20 7.70 -14.08
CA SER A 128 -4.02 7.07 -14.67
C SER A 128 -2.73 7.81 -14.29
N THR A 129 -1.64 7.07 -14.07
CA THR A 129 -0.31 7.62 -13.77
C THR A 129 0.79 6.91 -14.57
N THR A 130 2.02 7.39 -14.46
CA THR A 130 3.20 6.71 -15.03
C THR A 130 3.45 5.38 -14.33
N SER A 131 3.92 4.38 -15.08
CA SER A 131 4.41 3.12 -14.49
C SER A 131 5.53 3.39 -13.50
N TRP A 132 5.48 2.67 -12.37
CA TRP A 132 6.43 2.77 -11.27
C TRP A 132 7.04 1.42 -10.85
N GLN A 133 6.53 0.29 -11.37
CA GLN A 133 7.03 -1.05 -11.05
C GLN A 133 7.47 -1.83 -12.31
N PHE A 134 6.66 -1.88 -13.36
CA PHE A 134 6.84 -2.81 -14.50
C PHE A 134 7.26 -2.15 -15.84
N GLY A 135 7.40 -0.82 -15.87
CA GLY A 135 7.80 -0.03 -17.05
C GLY A 135 6.69 0.18 -18.09
N THR A 136 6.01 -0.88 -18.52
CA THR A 136 4.83 -0.82 -19.43
C THR A 136 3.65 -1.55 -18.82
N SER A 137 2.77 -0.81 -18.15
CA SER A 137 1.71 -1.35 -17.30
C SER A 137 0.46 -0.47 -17.28
N ASP A 138 -0.62 -1.05 -16.77
CA ASP A 138 -1.80 -0.35 -16.28
C ASP A 138 -1.46 0.24 -14.90
N SER A 139 -1.35 1.56 -14.77
CA SER A 139 -0.91 2.23 -13.54
C SER A 139 -1.86 3.36 -13.14
N TYR A 140 -2.28 3.36 -11.87
CA TYR A 140 -3.31 4.25 -11.35
C TYR A 140 -2.94 4.81 -9.97
N VAL A 141 -3.46 6.00 -9.65
CA VAL A 141 -3.27 6.68 -8.36
C VAL A 141 -4.56 7.33 -7.86
N SER A 142 -4.78 7.31 -6.54
CA SER A 142 -5.79 8.12 -5.85
C SER A 142 -5.27 8.51 -4.46
N ASN A 143 -5.08 9.82 -4.23
CA ASN A 143 -4.66 10.39 -2.94
C ASN A 143 -3.46 9.65 -2.29
N ASN A 144 -2.35 9.47 -3.03
CA ASN A 144 -1.14 8.74 -2.61
C ASN A 144 -1.30 7.21 -2.40
N PHE A 145 -2.45 6.62 -2.73
CA PHE A 145 -2.56 5.17 -2.96
C PHE A 145 -2.35 4.87 -4.44
N TYR A 146 -1.46 3.93 -4.73
CA TYR A 146 -1.07 3.50 -6.07
C TYR A 146 -1.46 2.04 -6.29
N LEU A 147 -1.92 1.74 -7.50
CA LEU A 147 -2.20 0.39 -7.98
C LEU A 147 -1.65 0.25 -9.39
N GLU A 148 -0.85 -0.78 -9.62
CA GLU A 148 -0.24 -1.08 -10.91
C GLU A 148 -0.34 -2.58 -11.23
N TRP A 149 -0.57 -2.95 -12.50
CA TRP A 149 -0.58 -4.35 -12.93
C TRP A 149 -0.05 -4.56 -14.34
N ASP A 150 0.52 -5.75 -14.55
CA ASP A 150 0.78 -6.35 -15.86
C ASP A 150 0.15 -7.75 -15.89
N LYS A 151 -0.76 -7.98 -16.84
CA LYS A 151 -1.56 -9.21 -16.96
C LYS A 151 -2.30 -9.54 -15.64
N ASP A 152 -1.76 -10.49 -14.88
CA ASP A 152 -2.30 -11.05 -13.63
C ASP A 152 -1.39 -10.77 -12.41
N ILE A 153 -0.20 -10.21 -12.61
CA ILE A 153 0.64 -9.70 -11.52
C ILE A 153 0.30 -8.24 -11.24
N TYR A 154 0.34 -7.85 -9.97
CA TYR A 154 0.03 -6.50 -9.54
C TYR A 154 0.86 -6.08 -8.34
N SER A 155 0.92 -4.77 -8.14
CA SER A 155 1.48 -4.15 -6.95
C SER A 155 0.61 -2.98 -6.49
N MET A 156 0.50 -2.85 -5.18
CA MET A 156 -0.17 -1.77 -4.48
C MET A 156 0.84 -1.08 -3.58
N ARG A 157 0.78 0.23 -3.45
CA ARG A 157 1.43 0.92 -2.33
C ARG A 157 0.60 2.08 -1.81
N ASN A 158 0.74 2.35 -0.53
CA ASN A 158 0.12 3.48 0.12
C ASN A 158 1.19 4.39 0.72
N ASP A 159 1.40 5.54 0.08
CA ASP A 159 2.41 6.53 0.44
C ASP A 159 1.83 7.69 1.28
N GLY A 160 0.56 7.60 1.72
CA GLY A 160 -0.06 8.65 2.55
C GLY A 160 -1.59 8.78 2.48
N ASN A 161 -2.33 7.79 1.97
CA ASN A 161 -3.79 7.79 1.93
C ASN A 161 -4.38 7.26 3.26
N PRO A 162 -4.97 8.11 4.13
CA PRO A 162 -5.53 7.65 5.41
C PRO A 162 -6.81 6.82 5.24
N SER A 163 -7.51 6.93 4.10
CA SER A 163 -8.74 6.20 3.82
C SER A 163 -8.50 4.78 3.28
N VAL A 164 -7.26 4.39 2.99
CA VAL A 164 -6.93 3.08 2.42
C VAL A 164 -6.12 2.24 3.40
N LYS A 165 -6.70 1.11 3.79
CA LYS A 165 -6.17 0.18 4.82
C LYS A 165 -5.79 -1.17 4.20
N VAL A 166 -5.04 -1.96 4.95
CA VAL A 166 -4.69 -3.34 4.63
C VAL A 166 -4.88 -4.22 5.86
N TYR A 167 -5.86 -5.13 5.85
CA TYR A 167 -6.30 -5.91 7.03
C TYR A 167 -6.66 -5.03 8.25
N GLY A 168 -7.34 -3.92 8.01
CA GLY A 168 -7.70 -2.89 8.99
C GLY A 168 -6.54 -2.00 9.46
N ILE A 169 -5.31 -2.25 8.98
CA ILE A 169 -4.11 -1.49 9.36
C ILE A 169 -4.03 -0.21 8.53
N SER A 170 -3.81 0.90 9.21
CA SER A 170 -3.78 2.27 8.70
C SER A 170 -2.36 2.83 8.76
N ILE A 171 -2.07 3.86 7.96
CA ILE A 171 -0.90 4.71 8.20
C ILE A 171 -1.07 5.40 9.57
N GLY A 172 -0.04 5.35 10.39
CA GLY A 172 -0.03 5.80 11.79
C GLY A 172 -0.21 4.69 12.83
N ASP A 173 -0.62 3.47 12.44
CA ASP A 173 -0.74 2.35 13.39
C ASP A 173 0.64 1.80 13.80
N GLY A 174 0.79 1.39 15.07
CA GLY A 174 2.04 0.83 15.57
C GLY A 174 2.36 -0.56 14.98
N LEU A 175 3.60 -0.76 14.51
CA LEU A 175 3.99 -2.00 13.81
C LEU A 175 3.74 -3.28 14.62
N GLU A 176 3.98 -3.25 15.93
CA GLU A 176 3.78 -4.42 16.80
C GLU A 176 2.32 -4.90 16.77
N GLN A 177 1.35 -3.98 16.67
CA GLN A 177 -0.06 -4.32 16.57
C GLN A 177 -0.45 -4.72 15.15
N ALA A 178 0.13 -4.07 14.13
CA ALA A 178 -0.02 -4.45 12.72
C ALA A 178 0.43 -5.90 12.48
N GLY A 179 1.63 -6.28 12.96
CA GLY A 179 2.17 -7.64 12.83
C GLY A 179 1.33 -8.70 13.55
N LYS A 180 0.77 -8.39 14.73
CA LYS A 180 -0.20 -9.27 15.41
C LYS A 180 -1.47 -9.46 14.58
N THR A 181 -2.00 -8.39 13.99
CA THR A 181 -3.18 -8.44 13.12
C THR A 181 -2.91 -9.28 11.88
N LEU A 182 -1.78 -9.10 11.20
CA LEU A 182 -1.40 -9.91 10.04
C LEU A 182 -1.20 -11.38 10.40
N THR A 183 -0.51 -11.67 11.50
CA THR A 183 -0.30 -13.05 11.98
C THR A 183 -1.62 -13.75 12.28
N ALA A 184 -2.59 -13.04 12.89
CA ALA A 184 -3.94 -13.55 13.13
C ALA A 184 -4.74 -13.81 11.84
N ASN A 185 -4.36 -13.17 10.72
CA ASN A 185 -4.94 -13.34 9.39
C ASN A 185 -4.12 -14.30 8.48
N GLY A 186 -3.20 -15.10 9.04
CA GLY A 186 -2.48 -16.14 8.30
C GLY A 186 -1.28 -15.64 7.48
N TRP A 187 -0.77 -14.44 7.79
CA TRP A 187 0.53 -13.99 7.31
C TRP A 187 1.64 -14.46 8.24
N LYS A 188 2.82 -14.70 7.68
CA LYS A 188 4.05 -15.01 8.42
C LYS A 188 4.97 -13.79 8.40
N ASP A 189 5.47 -13.41 9.58
CA ASP A 189 6.59 -12.47 9.73
C ASP A 189 7.88 -13.12 9.23
N CYS A 190 8.67 -12.39 8.44
CA CYS A 190 9.96 -12.85 7.92
C CYS A 190 11.13 -12.58 8.89
N GLU A 191 10.88 -11.93 10.03
CA GLU A 191 11.88 -11.61 11.07
C GLU A 191 13.09 -10.83 10.50
N THR A 192 12.88 -10.00 9.48
CA THR A 192 13.94 -9.25 8.80
C THR A 192 14.55 -8.19 9.70
N LYS A 193 15.80 -7.80 9.40
CA LYS A 193 16.50 -6.74 10.13
C LYS A 193 15.87 -5.37 9.82
N GLY A 194 14.94 -4.96 10.67
CA GLY A 194 14.09 -3.77 10.50
C GLY A 194 12.62 -4.09 10.79
N GLY A 195 12.22 -5.35 10.66
CA GLY A 195 10.83 -5.80 10.76
C GLY A 195 10.00 -5.36 9.55
N GLY A 196 8.69 -5.55 9.64
CA GLY A 196 7.73 -5.02 8.68
C GLY A 196 7.47 -5.88 7.44
N LEU A 197 8.24 -6.96 7.20
CA LEU A 197 8.08 -7.82 6.03
C LEU A 197 7.27 -9.09 6.35
N PHE A 198 6.13 -9.25 5.68
CA PHE A 198 5.19 -10.35 5.87
C PHE A 198 4.88 -11.06 4.55
N ILE A 199 4.72 -12.38 4.61
CA ILE A 199 4.37 -13.21 3.45
C ILE A 199 3.17 -14.14 3.73
N THR A 200 2.44 -14.51 2.69
CA THR A 200 1.37 -15.52 2.78
C THR A 200 1.08 -16.19 1.43
N ILE A 201 0.30 -17.26 1.44
CA ILE A 201 -0.23 -17.93 0.24
C ILE A 201 -1.75 -17.92 0.31
N ILE A 202 -2.41 -17.22 -0.61
CA ILE A 202 -3.89 -17.10 -0.67
C ILE A 202 -4.35 -17.59 -2.03
N GLY A 203 -5.21 -18.62 -2.04
CA GLY A 203 -5.76 -19.18 -3.28
C GLY A 203 -4.73 -19.83 -4.22
N GLY A 204 -3.53 -20.15 -3.70
CA GLY A 204 -2.38 -20.64 -4.48
C GLY A 204 -1.43 -19.55 -4.98
N ASN A 205 -1.78 -18.27 -4.84
CA ASN A 205 -0.90 -17.15 -5.18
C ASN A 205 -0.05 -16.75 -3.96
N LYS A 206 1.22 -16.43 -4.20
CA LYS A 206 2.17 -15.93 -3.20
C LYS A 206 1.99 -14.42 -3.04
N TYR A 207 1.94 -13.91 -1.82
CA TYR A 207 1.77 -12.48 -1.53
C TYR A 207 2.80 -11.98 -0.52
N CYS A 208 3.38 -10.83 -0.83
CA CYS A 208 4.30 -10.10 0.04
C CYS A 208 3.67 -8.76 0.45
N LEU A 209 3.82 -8.38 1.72
CA LEU A 209 3.40 -7.10 2.29
C LEU A 209 4.55 -6.56 3.16
N GLU A 210 5.01 -5.36 2.85
CA GLU A 210 6.08 -4.66 3.57
C GLU A 210 5.55 -3.34 4.15
N PHE A 211 5.86 -3.08 5.42
CA PHE A 211 5.60 -1.80 6.08
C PHE A 211 6.87 -0.95 6.18
N GLY A 212 6.84 0.26 5.64
CA GLY A 212 7.82 1.30 5.96
C GLY A 212 7.49 1.95 7.30
N ILE A 213 8.48 2.12 8.19
CA ILE A 213 8.27 2.48 9.60
C ILE A 213 8.85 3.87 9.90
N ASP A 214 8.12 4.70 10.65
CA ASP A 214 8.61 6.00 11.13
C ASP A 214 9.58 5.86 12.33
N GLY A 215 10.18 6.99 12.75
CA GLY A 215 11.08 7.03 13.92
C GLY A 215 10.42 6.71 15.27
N ASN A 216 9.09 6.54 15.33
CA ASN A 216 8.32 6.19 16.52
C ASN A 216 7.89 4.71 16.54
N GLY A 217 8.13 3.95 15.46
CA GLY A 217 7.68 2.55 15.31
C GLY A 217 6.30 2.39 14.67
N ASN A 218 5.76 3.43 14.05
CA ASN A 218 4.45 3.41 13.38
C ASN A 218 4.58 3.19 11.87
N VAL A 219 3.57 2.58 11.25
CA VAL A 219 3.45 2.42 9.80
C VAL A 219 3.38 3.81 9.15
N SER A 220 4.37 4.13 8.32
CA SER A 220 4.45 5.38 7.56
C SER A 220 3.99 5.22 6.10
N ASN A 221 4.20 4.03 5.54
CA ASN A 221 3.77 3.61 4.21
C ASN A 221 3.69 2.07 4.17
N TRP A 222 3.11 1.51 3.11
CA TRP A 222 3.17 0.07 2.85
C TRP A 222 3.17 -0.27 1.37
N TYR A 223 3.74 -1.43 1.04
CA TYR A 223 3.82 -2.01 -0.29
C TYR A 223 3.31 -3.46 -0.26
N LEU A 224 2.45 -3.83 -1.20
CA LEU A 224 1.91 -5.19 -1.35
C LEU A 224 2.01 -5.65 -2.79
N ASN A 225 2.42 -6.89 -3.04
CA ASN A 225 2.40 -7.50 -4.36
C ASN A 225 1.94 -8.98 -4.29
N ASN A 226 1.49 -9.51 -5.42
CA ASN A 226 1.17 -10.94 -5.60
C ASN A 226 2.24 -11.69 -6.42
N TRP A 227 3.44 -11.10 -6.52
CA TRP A 227 4.56 -11.59 -7.32
C TRP A 227 5.88 -11.24 -6.61
N PRO A 228 6.20 -11.98 -5.53
CA PRO A 228 7.43 -11.77 -4.77
C PRO A 228 8.65 -12.28 -5.56
N GLU A 229 9.72 -11.46 -5.60
CA GLU A 229 10.98 -11.77 -6.30
C GLU A 229 12.23 -11.59 -5.43
N GLY A 230 13.30 -12.29 -5.80
CA GLY A 230 14.59 -12.25 -5.12
C GLY A 230 14.63 -13.10 -3.85
N ASP A 231 15.49 -12.71 -2.90
CA ASP A 231 15.79 -13.46 -1.67
C ASP A 231 14.55 -13.77 -0.79
N ILE A 232 13.43 -13.05 -0.98
CA ILE A 232 12.17 -13.31 -0.29
C ILE A 232 11.51 -14.63 -0.71
N ILE A 233 11.87 -15.20 -1.87
CA ILE A 233 11.30 -16.45 -2.39
C ILE A 233 11.60 -17.62 -1.43
N ASP A 234 12.81 -17.69 -0.87
CA ASP A 234 13.26 -18.74 0.05
C ASP A 234 12.41 -18.83 1.33
N TYR A 235 11.74 -17.74 1.71
CA TYR A 235 10.85 -17.74 2.88
C TYR A 235 9.53 -18.51 2.63
N TYR A 236 9.11 -18.69 1.37
CA TYR A 236 7.85 -19.37 1.04
C TYR A 236 7.90 -20.89 1.23
N ASP A 237 9.09 -21.51 1.16
CA ASP A 237 9.29 -22.94 1.47
C ASP A 237 8.79 -23.28 2.89
N SER A 238 8.74 -22.30 3.79
CA SER A 238 8.21 -22.46 5.15
C SER A 238 6.68 -22.39 5.27
N LEU A 239 5.98 -22.00 4.20
CA LEU A 239 4.52 -21.94 4.10
C LEU A 239 3.92 -23.14 3.36
N GLU A 240 4.69 -23.78 2.48
CA GLU A 240 4.28 -24.95 1.68
C GLU A 240 4.42 -26.24 2.53
N GLN A 241 3.36 -26.57 3.29
CA GLN A 241 3.25 -27.78 4.15
C GLN A 241 2.27 -28.82 3.58
#